data_AF-A0A1H5AR58-F1
#
_entry.id   AF-A0A1H5AR58-F1
#
_cell.length_a   1.000
_cell.length_b   1.000
_cell.length_c   1.000
_cell.angle_alpha   90.00
_cell.angle_beta   90.00
_cell.angle_gamma   90.00
#
_symmetry.space_group_name_H-M   'P 1'
#
loop_
_entity.id
_entity.type
_entity.pdbx_description
1 polymer ?
#
loop_
_entity_poly.entity_id
_entity_poly.type
_entity_poly.pdbx_seq_one_letter_code
_entity_poly.pdbx_strand_id
1 'polypeptide(L)'
;MPAPKKTVRRSLLAGAATLLALAATAPAALAAPGAPKSPAPPAHMSALGGARLGLPGTQVNLAPGVPVLPEGLTARSWIVSDAQSGEVLAAHNAHWPLPPASTLKMLFADTLLPRFPKTMEHRVAAGDLEGMGEGSSVVGIKAGHTYSVHDLWLGVFLRSGNDAVHVLSAMNGTVADTVRDMQQHADELQARDTRVISPDGYDEPGQVSSAYDLSLIARSGLQKKDFRDYCSTVSADFGGSEIRNTNRLLSGDTDVPVYQGIAGVKNGNTTHAGATFTGVAERGGRVLLVTVMNPQKPEHNEVYKETAKLFDWGFQAAGKVTPVGELVPPKTAAQPSGAPSGPATAPAPAGRAGSRPVAAAATGSRGMGTALGVAGGLLVLLAGGVYLVNRRWPLPDLMRRRPRS
;
A
#
# COMPACT_ATOMS: atom_id res chain seq x y z
N MET A 1 80.93 -39.71 -39.51
CA MET A 1 82.29 -39.12 -39.45
C MET A 1 82.34 -37.95 -40.42
N PRO A 2 82.97 -36.80 -40.13
CA PRO A 2 83.46 -36.24 -38.86
C PRO A 2 83.01 -34.76 -38.66
N ALA A 3 82.78 -34.33 -37.43
CA ALA A 3 83.63 -33.43 -36.62
C ALA A 3 83.53 -31.90 -36.90
N PRO A 4 83.64 -31.07 -35.84
CA PRO A 4 83.21 -29.68 -35.80
C PRO A 4 84.37 -28.68 -36.03
N LYS A 5 84.05 -27.46 -36.45
CA LYS A 5 84.96 -26.31 -36.54
C LYS A 5 84.11 -25.03 -36.47
N LYS A 6 84.51 -23.89 -35.90
CA LYS A 6 85.66 -23.48 -35.08
C LYS A 6 85.36 -22.00 -34.73
N THR A 7 85.44 -21.65 -33.45
CA THR A 7 86.16 -20.49 -32.91
C THR A 7 86.07 -19.08 -33.55
N VAL A 8 85.80 -18.10 -32.65
CA VAL A 8 86.68 -16.95 -32.29
C VAL A 8 86.31 -15.53 -32.75
N ARG A 9 86.48 -14.61 -31.77
CA ARG A 9 86.66 -13.13 -31.78
C ARG A 9 85.40 -12.29 -32.02
N ARG A 10 84.87 -11.62 -30.99
CA ARG A 10 85.33 -10.33 -30.39
C ARG A 10 85.77 -9.32 -31.45
N SER A 11 84.97 -8.27 -31.65
CA SER A 11 85.35 -6.88 -31.34
C SER A 11 84.16 -5.95 -31.45
N LEU A 12 84.13 -5.00 -30.52
CA LEU A 12 83.23 -3.86 -30.42
C LEU A 12 83.29 -2.98 -31.66
N LEU A 13 82.20 -2.27 -31.95
CA LEU A 13 82.18 -0.80 -32.04
C LEU A 13 80.72 -0.32 -32.17
N ALA A 14 80.36 0.59 -31.28
CA ALA A 14 79.07 1.24 -31.18
C ALA A 14 79.03 2.49 -32.06
N GLY A 15 77.82 2.81 -32.54
CA GLY A 15 77.46 4.02 -33.31
C GLY A 15 76.89 3.62 -34.67
N ALA A 16 75.75 4.12 -35.16
CA ALA A 16 74.83 5.14 -34.68
C ALA A 16 73.47 4.98 -35.39
N ALA A 17 72.43 5.55 -34.76
CA ALA A 17 71.24 6.14 -35.36
C ALA A 17 70.36 5.34 -36.35
N THR A 18 69.15 4.99 -35.88
CA THR A 18 67.94 4.99 -36.72
C THR A 18 66.68 5.26 -35.90
N LEU A 19 66.17 6.48 -36.09
CA LEU A 19 64.77 6.89 -36.23
C LEU A 19 63.67 6.22 -35.37
N LEU A 20 63.08 7.05 -34.50
CA LEU A 20 61.75 6.88 -33.90
C LEU A 20 60.67 6.59 -34.96
N ALA A 21 59.91 5.53 -34.74
CA ALA A 21 58.51 5.44 -35.14
C ALA A 21 57.71 4.92 -33.92
N LEU A 22 57.12 5.85 -33.15
CA LEU A 22 56.10 5.52 -32.16
C LEU A 22 54.80 5.20 -32.90
N ALA A 23 54.50 3.91 -33.06
CA ALA A 23 53.13 3.47 -33.29
C ALA A 23 52.53 3.08 -31.94
N ALA A 24 51.72 3.98 -31.36
CA ALA A 24 50.94 3.71 -30.17
C ALA A 24 49.77 2.77 -30.54
N THR A 25 49.92 1.47 -30.30
CA THR A 25 48.80 0.54 -30.24
C THR A 25 48.28 0.51 -28.81
N ALA A 26 47.35 1.42 -28.50
CA ALA A 26 46.55 1.30 -27.29
C ALA A 26 45.64 0.07 -27.42
N PRO A 27 45.62 -0.86 -26.45
CA PRO A 27 44.60 -1.89 -26.43
C PRO A 27 43.25 -1.21 -26.17
N ALA A 28 42.30 -1.41 -27.09
CA ALA A 28 40.92 -1.05 -26.88
C ALA A 28 40.40 -1.87 -25.69
N ALA A 29 40.38 -1.27 -24.50
CA ALA A 29 39.67 -1.80 -23.37
C ALA A 29 38.18 -1.81 -23.74
N LEU A 30 37.64 -2.98 -24.09
CA LEU A 30 36.19 -3.17 -24.10
C LEU A 30 35.70 -2.88 -22.68
N ALA A 31 35.02 -1.74 -22.52
CA ALA A 31 34.28 -1.47 -21.31
C ALA A 31 33.30 -2.62 -21.10
N ALA A 32 33.48 -3.37 -20.03
CA ALA A 32 32.48 -4.33 -19.56
C ALA A 32 31.14 -3.57 -19.44
N PRO A 33 30.01 -4.16 -19.87
CA PRO A 33 28.71 -3.53 -19.65
C PRO A 33 28.57 -3.27 -18.14
N GLY A 34 28.45 -1.99 -17.78
CA GLY A 34 28.28 -1.59 -16.39
C GLY A 34 27.10 -2.34 -15.77
N ALA A 35 27.21 -2.63 -14.47
CA ALA A 35 26.14 -3.27 -13.72
C ALA A 35 24.79 -2.57 -14.02
N PRO A 36 23.69 -3.33 -14.20
CA PRO A 36 22.39 -2.73 -14.53
C PRO A 36 22.05 -1.68 -13.47
N LYS A 37 21.82 -0.44 -13.92
CA LYS A 37 21.42 0.65 -13.02
C LYS A 37 20.11 0.25 -12.35
N SER A 38 20.05 0.40 -11.03
CA SER A 38 18.79 0.23 -10.30
C SER A 38 17.70 1.12 -10.92
N PRO A 39 16.46 0.63 -11.10
CA PRO A 39 15.37 1.42 -11.64
C PRO A 39 15.19 2.73 -10.86
N ALA A 40 15.03 3.84 -11.58
CA ALA A 40 14.71 5.14 -11.00
C ALA A 40 13.19 5.38 -10.97
N PRO A 41 12.68 6.20 -10.04
CA PRO A 41 11.27 6.59 -10.05
C PRO A 41 10.94 7.39 -11.33
N PRO A 42 9.69 7.35 -11.81
CA PRO A 42 9.22 8.24 -12.87
C PRO A 42 9.46 9.72 -12.51
N ALA A 43 9.78 10.55 -13.51
CA ALA A 43 10.01 11.98 -13.31
C ALA A 43 8.75 12.72 -12.83
N HIS A 44 7.58 12.23 -13.24
CA HIS A 44 6.27 12.69 -12.80
C HIS A 44 5.42 11.48 -12.43
N MET A 45 4.81 11.53 -11.26
CA MET A 45 3.86 10.53 -10.77
C MET A 45 2.49 11.21 -10.53
N SER A 46 1.50 10.43 -10.08
CA SER A 46 0.20 10.97 -9.68
C SER A 46 0.36 12.10 -8.65
N ALA A 47 -0.45 13.16 -8.78
CA ALA A 47 -0.51 14.28 -7.84
C ALA A 47 -1.69 14.15 -6.85
N LEU A 48 -2.33 12.97 -6.80
CA LEU A 48 -3.44 12.72 -5.89
C LEU A 48 -3.00 12.95 -4.44
N GLY A 49 -3.81 13.66 -3.65
CA GLY A 49 -3.41 14.02 -2.28
C GLY A 49 -2.40 15.15 -2.16
N GLY A 50 -1.90 15.71 -3.27
CA GLY A 50 -1.09 16.93 -3.26
C GLY A 50 0.04 16.91 -4.29
N ALA A 51 0.30 18.06 -4.92
CA ALA A 51 1.29 18.20 -6.00
C ALA A 51 2.70 17.72 -5.62
N ARG A 52 3.09 17.87 -4.34
CA ARG A 52 4.40 17.42 -3.87
C ARG A 52 4.53 15.90 -3.85
N LEU A 53 3.45 15.17 -3.59
CA LEU A 53 3.48 13.70 -3.53
C LEU A 53 3.78 13.06 -4.90
N GLY A 54 3.51 13.78 -5.99
CA GLY A 54 3.84 13.35 -7.35
C GLY A 54 5.28 13.62 -7.80
N LEU A 55 6.10 14.24 -6.95
CA LEU A 55 7.50 14.52 -7.24
C LEU A 55 8.41 13.36 -6.75
N PRO A 56 9.47 13.01 -7.51
CA PRO A 56 10.46 12.07 -7.04
C PRO A 56 11.27 12.64 -5.87
N GLY A 57 11.87 11.74 -5.10
CA GLY A 57 12.66 12.06 -3.91
C GLY A 57 11.82 12.29 -2.66
N THR A 58 12.50 12.76 -1.61
CA THR A 58 11.92 12.97 -0.29
C THR A 58 11.17 14.29 -0.20
N GLN A 59 9.92 14.21 0.25
CA GLN A 59 9.03 15.33 0.49
C GLN A 59 8.78 15.47 1.99
N VAL A 60 9.27 16.55 2.58
CA VAL A 60 9.06 16.91 3.99
C VAL A 60 9.14 18.44 4.14
N ASN A 61 8.44 19.01 5.12
CA ASN A 61 8.59 20.41 5.49
C ASN A 61 9.51 20.54 6.70
N LEU A 62 10.82 20.71 6.47
CA LEU A 62 11.77 20.95 7.56
C LEU A 62 11.69 22.42 7.98
N ALA A 63 11.30 22.64 9.24
CA ALA A 63 11.24 23.95 9.88
C ALA A 63 11.88 23.86 11.28
N PRO A 64 12.24 24.98 11.92
CA PRO A 64 12.75 24.96 13.29
C PRO A 64 11.82 24.17 14.23
N GLY A 65 12.38 23.22 14.98
CA GLY A 65 11.63 22.35 15.89
C GLY A 65 11.07 21.05 15.27
N VAL A 66 11.11 20.90 13.94
CA VAL A 66 10.83 19.62 13.27
C VAL A 66 12.09 18.76 13.31
N PRO A 67 12.03 17.50 13.78
CA PRO A 67 13.20 16.62 13.78
C PRO A 67 13.64 16.32 12.33
N VAL A 68 14.96 16.18 12.13
CA VAL A 68 15.50 15.71 10.85
C VAL A 68 15.01 14.28 10.58
N LEU A 69 14.81 13.94 9.31
CA LEU A 69 14.50 12.57 8.92
C LEU A 69 15.64 11.63 9.30
N PRO A 70 15.35 10.35 9.64
CA PRO A 70 16.38 9.40 10.00
C PRO A 70 17.29 9.11 8.80
N GLU A 71 18.59 8.97 9.06
CA GLU A 71 19.56 8.61 8.05
C GLU A 71 19.47 7.13 7.66
N GLY A 72 20.00 6.81 6.47
CA GLY A 72 20.12 5.43 6.00
C GLY A 72 18.80 4.77 5.64
N LEU A 73 17.75 5.53 5.34
CA LEU A 73 16.56 5.02 4.66
C LEU A 73 16.93 4.66 3.21
N THR A 74 16.70 3.42 2.82
CA THR A 74 17.05 2.89 1.50
C THR A 74 15.85 2.37 0.72
N ALA A 75 14.65 2.41 1.31
CA ALA A 75 13.42 2.06 0.64
C ALA A 75 13.17 2.91 -0.60
N ARG A 76 12.77 2.24 -1.68
CA ARG A 76 12.41 2.88 -2.95
C ARG A 76 11.23 3.83 -2.79
N SER A 77 10.27 3.47 -1.94
CA SER A 77 9.12 4.30 -1.65
C SER A 77 8.69 4.14 -0.20
N TRP A 78 8.28 5.23 0.44
CA TRP A 78 7.66 5.21 1.76
C TRP A 78 6.77 6.43 1.99
N ILE A 79 5.88 6.33 2.98
CA ILE A 79 4.99 7.41 3.39
C ILE A 79 4.71 7.32 4.89
N VAL A 80 4.66 8.47 5.56
CA VAL A 80 4.28 8.63 6.97
C VAL A 80 3.04 9.53 7.01
N SER A 81 1.94 9.00 7.53
CA SER A 81 0.66 9.72 7.59
C SER A 81 -0.01 9.58 8.94
N ASP A 82 -0.82 10.57 9.30
CA ASP A 82 -1.75 10.46 10.42
C ASP A 82 -3.00 9.70 9.95
N ALA A 83 -3.30 8.58 10.60
CA ALA A 83 -4.34 7.65 10.15
C ALA A 83 -5.75 8.26 10.27
N GLN A 84 -5.97 9.15 11.25
CA GLN A 84 -7.28 9.73 11.54
C GLN A 84 -7.60 10.87 10.57
N SER A 85 -6.73 11.88 10.52
CA SER A 85 -6.89 13.05 9.66
C SER A 85 -6.67 12.71 8.19
N GLY A 86 -5.72 11.82 7.89
CA GLY A 86 -5.20 11.57 6.56
C GLY A 86 -4.02 12.47 6.20
N GLU A 87 -3.58 13.37 7.06
CA GLU A 87 -2.44 14.25 6.77
C GLU A 87 -1.17 13.45 6.49
N VAL A 88 -0.48 13.75 5.39
CA VAL A 88 0.80 13.13 5.03
C VAL A 88 1.92 14.02 5.57
N LEU A 89 2.68 13.50 6.52
CA LEU A 89 3.72 14.23 7.23
C LEU A 89 5.03 14.29 6.44
N ALA A 90 5.38 13.16 5.82
CA ALA A 90 6.50 13.04 4.89
C ALA A 90 6.29 11.85 3.95
N ALA A 91 6.94 11.88 2.80
CA ALA A 91 6.95 10.77 1.86
C ALA A 91 8.25 10.73 1.05
N HIS A 92 8.53 9.59 0.42
CA HIS A 92 9.57 9.45 -0.59
C HIS A 92 9.00 8.64 -1.75
N ASN A 93 8.97 9.21 -2.95
CA ASN A 93 8.40 8.59 -4.15
C ASN A 93 7.00 7.97 -3.90
N ALA A 94 6.08 8.73 -3.28
CA ALA A 94 4.83 8.21 -2.71
C ALA A 94 3.98 7.42 -3.72
N HIS A 95 3.95 7.90 -4.97
CA HIS A 95 3.17 7.36 -6.07
C HIS A 95 3.97 6.49 -7.05
N TRP A 96 5.15 5.98 -6.66
CA TRP A 96 5.94 5.12 -7.55
C TRP A 96 5.27 3.74 -7.65
N PRO A 97 4.81 3.31 -8.85
CA PRO A 97 4.24 1.99 -9.02
C PRO A 97 5.31 0.91 -8.82
N LEU A 98 5.13 0.10 -7.79
CA LEU A 98 6.03 -0.99 -7.40
C LEU A 98 5.18 -2.25 -7.12
N PRO A 99 5.74 -3.46 -7.34
CA PRO A 99 5.04 -4.69 -6.95
C PRO A 99 4.74 -4.68 -5.43
N PRO A 100 3.50 -4.96 -5.02
CA PRO A 100 3.11 -4.81 -3.61
C PRO A 100 3.55 -5.99 -2.74
N ALA A 101 3.81 -7.17 -3.31
CA ALA A 101 3.82 -8.42 -2.55
C ALA A 101 2.52 -8.59 -1.73
N SER A 102 2.59 -9.37 -0.64
CA SER A 102 1.43 -9.67 0.21
C SER A 102 0.82 -8.48 0.96
N THR A 103 1.35 -7.25 0.87
CA THR A 103 0.61 -6.08 1.37
C THR A 103 -0.66 -5.83 0.55
N LEU A 104 -0.76 -6.33 -0.70
CA LEU A 104 -2.01 -6.29 -1.47
C LEU A 104 -3.15 -7.06 -0.79
N LYS A 105 -2.85 -8.03 0.08
CA LYS A 105 -3.87 -8.74 0.88
C LYS A 105 -4.64 -7.80 1.82
N MET A 106 -4.16 -6.59 2.07
CA MET A 106 -4.95 -5.55 2.74
C MET A 106 -6.18 -5.18 1.91
N LEU A 107 -6.03 -5.02 0.59
CA LEU A 107 -7.14 -4.72 -0.33
C LEU A 107 -8.10 -5.90 -0.41
N PHE A 108 -7.56 -7.12 -0.51
CA PHE A 108 -8.34 -8.35 -0.46
C PHE A 108 -9.20 -8.42 0.80
N ALA A 109 -8.60 -8.22 1.98
CA ALA A 109 -9.31 -8.23 3.25
C ALA A 109 -10.33 -7.09 3.33
N ASP A 110 -9.98 -5.88 2.90
CA ASP A 110 -10.88 -4.73 2.93
C ASP A 110 -12.13 -4.92 2.03
N THR A 111 -11.98 -5.70 0.96
CA THR A 111 -13.04 -6.05 0.00
C THR A 111 -13.93 -7.19 0.50
N LEU A 112 -13.34 -8.28 1.02
CA LEU A 112 -14.07 -9.53 1.29
C LEU A 112 -14.49 -9.73 2.75
N LEU A 113 -13.85 -9.09 3.73
CA LEU A 113 -14.22 -9.24 5.14
C LEU A 113 -15.74 -9.06 5.41
N PRO A 114 -16.45 -8.11 4.78
CA PRO A 114 -17.88 -7.93 5.01
C PRO A 114 -18.78 -9.03 4.42
N ARG A 115 -18.26 -9.89 3.53
CA ARG A 115 -19.09 -10.82 2.75
C ARG A 115 -19.50 -12.08 3.50
N PHE A 116 -18.68 -12.51 4.45
CA PHE A 116 -18.86 -13.82 5.09
C PHE A 116 -18.86 -13.70 6.62
N PRO A 117 -19.87 -14.27 7.31
CA PRO A 117 -19.84 -14.38 8.76
C PRO A 117 -18.64 -15.22 9.23
N LYS A 118 -17.99 -14.82 10.32
CA LYS A 118 -16.83 -15.55 10.89
C LYS A 118 -17.11 -17.03 11.19
N THR A 119 -18.35 -17.34 11.57
CA THR A 119 -18.81 -18.68 11.95
C THR A 119 -19.23 -19.53 10.76
N MET A 120 -19.26 -18.98 9.55
CA MET A 120 -19.53 -19.76 8.35
C MET A 120 -18.39 -20.75 8.14
N GLU A 121 -18.73 -21.99 7.84
CA GLU A 121 -17.77 -23.05 7.53
C GLU A 121 -17.77 -23.35 6.03
N HIS A 122 -16.59 -23.70 5.51
CA HIS A 122 -16.41 -24.12 4.13
C HIS A 122 -15.60 -25.41 4.08
N ARG A 123 -16.13 -26.41 3.37
CA ARG A 123 -15.40 -27.65 3.09
C ARG A 123 -14.60 -27.46 1.80
N VAL A 124 -13.28 -27.40 1.94
CA VAL A 124 -12.36 -27.06 0.86
C VAL A 124 -12.37 -28.13 -0.23
N ALA A 125 -12.66 -27.75 -1.47
CA ALA A 125 -12.50 -28.58 -2.64
C ALA A 125 -11.06 -28.51 -3.18
N ALA A 126 -10.63 -29.51 -3.96
CA ALA A 126 -9.31 -29.48 -4.60
C ALA A 126 -9.16 -28.25 -5.54
N GLY A 127 -10.25 -27.90 -6.25
CA GLY A 127 -10.30 -26.74 -7.13
C GLY A 127 -10.13 -25.40 -6.42
N ASP A 128 -10.44 -25.31 -5.12
CA ASP A 128 -10.29 -24.07 -4.35
C ASP A 128 -8.82 -23.68 -4.11
N LEU A 129 -7.89 -24.60 -4.38
CA LEU A 129 -6.45 -24.43 -4.17
C LEU A 129 -5.67 -24.38 -5.49
N GLU A 130 -6.35 -24.40 -6.63
CA GLU A 130 -5.71 -24.34 -7.96
C GLU A 130 -5.18 -22.94 -8.28
N GLY A 131 -4.10 -22.88 -9.09
CA GLY A 131 -3.56 -21.61 -9.57
C GLY A 131 -2.70 -20.83 -8.57
N MET A 132 -2.35 -21.41 -7.41
CA MET A 132 -1.37 -20.82 -6.51
C MET A 132 0.04 -20.84 -7.12
N GLY A 133 0.75 -19.71 -7.05
CA GLY A 133 2.14 -19.61 -7.49
C GLY A 133 3.09 -20.52 -6.69
N GLU A 134 4.11 -21.07 -7.36
CA GLU A 134 5.12 -21.90 -6.73
C GLU A 134 5.87 -21.15 -5.61
N GLY A 135 6.15 -21.82 -4.49
CA GLY A 135 6.84 -21.18 -3.36
C GLY A 135 6.01 -20.13 -2.61
N SER A 136 4.71 -20.02 -2.90
CA SER A 136 3.78 -19.17 -2.16
C SER A 136 3.81 -19.45 -0.65
N SER A 137 3.63 -18.40 0.15
CA SER A 137 3.37 -18.58 1.58
C SER A 137 2.03 -19.30 1.77
N VAL A 138 2.00 -20.32 2.64
CA VAL A 138 0.80 -21.11 2.94
C VAL A 138 0.60 -21.24 4.45
N VAL A 139 -0.65 -21.30 4.89
CA VAL A 139 -0.99 -21.63 6.30
C VAL A 139 -1.12 -23.14 6.51
N GLY A 140 -1.38 -23.91 5.46
CA GLY A 140 -1.51 -25.37 5.50
C GLY A 140 -2.95 -25.86 5.36
N ILE A 141 -3.78 -25.17 4.58
CA ILE A 141 -5.13 -25.61 4.24
C ILE A 141 -5.09 -26.86 3.36
N LYS A 142 -6.00 -27.80 3.61
CA LYS A 142 -6.07 -29.09 2.91
C LYS A 142 -7.44 -29.32 2.28
N ALA A 143 -7.44 -29.80 1.05
CA ALA A 143 -8.66 -30.25 0.38
C ALA A 143 -9.35 -31.38 1.18
N GLY A 144 -10.67 -31.36 1.20
CA GLY A 144 -11.53 -32.30 1.93
C GLY A 144 -11.75 -31.97 3.40
N HIS A 145 -10.99 -31.03 3.97
CA HIS A 145 -11.17 -30.53 5.34
C HIS A 145 -12.12 -29.32 5.37
N THR A 146 -12.75 -29.11 6.52
CA THR A 146 -13.63 -27.96 6.77
C THR A 146 -12.88 -26.92 7.60
N TYR A 147 -12.99 -25.65 7.21
CA TYR A 147 -12.43 -24.50 7.93
C TYR A 147 -13.51 -23.45 8.15
N SER A 148 -13.46 -22.77 9.29
CA SER A 148 -14.28 -21.58 9.48
C SER A 148 -13.69 -20.40 8.71
N VAL A 149 -14.54 -19.44 8.32
CA VAL A 149 -14.10 -18.17 7.74
C VAL A 149 -13.14 -17.44 8.68
N HIS A 150 -13.33 -17.57 9.99
CA HIS A 150 -12.40 -17.06 10.99
C HIS A 150 -10.99 -17.63 10.83
N ASP A 151 -10.86 -18.95 10.68
CA ASP A 151 -9.57 -19.63 10.50
C ASP A 151 -8.91 -19.19 9.20
N LEU A 152 -9.67 -19.09 8.12
CA LEU A 152 -9.15 -18.61 6.83
C LEU A 152 -8.54 -17.20 6.97
N TRP A 153 -9.23 -16.28 7.64
CA TRP A 153 -8.68 -14.94 7.90
C TRP A 153 -7.46 -14.93 8.83
N LEU A 154 -7.43 -15.81 9.84
CA LEU A 154 -6.21 -16.01 10.64
C LEU A 154 -5.03 -16.45 9.76
N GLY A 155 -5.25 -17.38 8.82
CA GLY A 155 -4.24 -17.79 7.85
C GLY A 155 -3.74 -16.66 6.96
N VAL A 156 -4.66 -15.83 6.45
CA VAL A 156 -4.35 -14.64 5.62
C VAL A 156 -3.46 -13.64 6.39
N PHE A 157 -3.81 -13.31 7.63
CA PHE A 157 -3.09 -12.27 8.37
C PHE A 157 -1.82 -12.76 9.06
N LEU A 158 -1.82 -13.94 9.68
CA LEU A 158 -0.70 -14.40 10.49
C LEU A 158 0.39 -15.08 9.67
N ARG A 159 -0.01 -15.91 8.69
CA ARG A 159 0.93 -16.68 7.86
C ARG A 159 1.02 -16.18 6.43
N SER A 160 0.27 -15.13 6.08
CA SER A 160 0.20 -14.62 4.71
C SER A 160 -0.24 -15.69 3.72
N GLY A 161 -1.07 -16.64 4.17
CA GLY A 161 -1.42 -17.85 3.44
C GLY A 161 -2.17 -17.55 2.15
N ASN A 162 -1.56 -17.86 1.01
CA ASN A 162 -2.18 -17.78 -0.31
C ASN A 162 -3.28 -18.83 -0.45
N ASP A 163 -3.09 -20.01 0.13
CA ASP A 163 -4.11 -21.06 0.23
C ASP A 163 -5.41 -20.55 0.86
N ALA A 164 -5.33 -19.75 1.93
CA ALA A 164 -6.51 -19.14 2.53
C ALA A 164 -7.16 -18.08 1.63
N VAL A 165 -6.36 -17.29 0.91
CA VAL A 165 -6.85 -16.31 -0.07
C VAL A 165 -7.59 -16.99 -1.21
N HIS A 166 -7.06 -18.09 -1.74
CA HIS A 166 -7.67 -18.83 -2.84
C HIS A 166 -9.00 -19.47 -2.43
N VAL A 167 -9.08 -20.09 -1.25
CA VAL A 167 -10.35 -20.60 -0.70
C VAL A 167 -11.39 -19.49 -0.54
N LEU A 168 -11.02 -18.37 0.09
CA LEU A 168 -11.93 -17.22 0.24
C LEU A 168 -12.34 -16.61 -1.12
N SER A 169 -11.48 -16.68 -2.14
CA SER A 169 -11.80 -16.24 -3.50
C SER A 169 -12.77 -17.20 -4.21
N ALA A 170 -12.64 -18.51 -3.99
CA ALA A 170 -13.58 -19.51 -4.48
C ALA A 170 -14.95 -19.37 -3.80
N MET A 171 -14.98 -19.10 -2.49
CA MET A 171 -16.23 -18.76 -1.77
C MET A 171 -16.90 -17.49 -2.31
N ASN A 172 -16.10 -16.56 -2.86
CA ASN A 172 -16.57 -15.33 -3.49
C ASN A 172 -17.04 -15.52 -4.95
N GLY A 173 -17.01 -16.75 -5.47
CA GLY A 173 -17.27 -17.11 -6.86
C GLY A 173 -16.01 -17.69 -7.50
N THR A 174 -15.14 -16.84 -8.02
CA THR A 174 -13.86 -17.25 -8.61
C THR A 174 -12.74 -16.29 -8.22
N VAL A 175 -11.49 -16.68 -8.49
CA VAL A 175 -10.32 -15.78 -8.42
C VAL A 175 -10.52 -14.56 -9.32
N ALA A 176 -11.04 -14.75 -10.54
CA ALA A 176 -11.28 -13.66 -11.48
C ALA A 176 -12.36 -12.68 -10.98
N ASP A 177 -13.44 -13.19 -10.38
CA ASP A 177 -14.47 -12.35 -9.74
C ASP A 177 -13.89 -11.54 -8.59
N THR A 178 -13.03 -12.17 -7.78
CA THR A 178 -12.37 -11.52 -6.65
C THR A 178 -11.40 -10.44 -7.10
N VAL A 179 -10.62 -10.67 -8.15
CA VAL A 179 -9.72 -9.66 -8.74
C VAL A 179 -10.52 -8.46 -9.26
N ARG A 180 -11.65 -8.70 -9.95
CA ARG A 180 -12.55 -7.64 -10.40
C ARG A 180 -13.08 -6.82 -9.22
N ASP A 181 -13.58 -7.50 -8.19
CA ASP A 181 -14.15 -6.85 -7.01
C ASP A 181 -13.08 -6.04 -6.25
N MET A 182 -11.85 -6.55 -6.15
CA MET A 182 -10.71 -5.84 -5.57
C MET A 182 -10.32 -4.61 -6.39
N GLN A 183 -10.27 -4.71 -7.72
CA GLN A 183 -9.95 -3.56 -8.58
C GLN A 183 -11.02 -2.48 -8.47
N GLN A 184 -12.30 -2.86 -8.44
CA GLN A 184 -13.39 -1.93 -8.20
C GLN A 184 -13.23 -1.24 -6.84
N HIS A 185 -12.92 -1.99 -5.79
CA HIS A 185 -12.71 -1.43 -4.46
C HIS A 185 -11.50 -0.49 -4.41
N ALA A 186 -10.40 -0.81 -5.09
CA ALA A 186 -9.27 0.09 -5.26
C ALA A 186 -9.69 1.41 -5.95
N ASP A 187 -10.51 1.34 -7.00
CA ASP A 187 -11.04 2.52 -7.69
C ASP A 187 -11.95 3.37 -6.78
N GLU A 188 -12.75 2.74 -5.92
CA GLU A 188 -13.61 3.41 -4.93
C GLU A 188 -12.78 4.15 -3.88
N LEU A 189 -11.67 3.55 -3.44
CA LEU A 189 -10.70 4.15 -2.53
C LEU A 189 -9.82 5.22 -3.18
N GLN A 190 -9.88 5.36 -4.51
CA GLN A 190 -8.97 6.19 -5.31
C GLN A 190 -7.51 5.72 -5.28
N ALA A 191 -7.27 4.42 -5.06
CA ALA A 191 -5.96 3.79 -5.18
C ALA A 191 -5.61 3.60 -6.68
N ARG A 192 -5.25 4.70 -7.35
CA ARG A 192 -5.13 4.78 -8.82
C ARG A 192 -3.79 4.30 -9.39
N ASP A 193 -2.79 4.10 -8.54
CA ASP A 193 -1.52 3.46 -8.92
C ASP A 193 -1.59 1.93 -8.79
N THR A 194 -2.74 1.41 -8.33
CA THR A 194 -2.94 -0.01 -8.05
C THR A 194 -3.60 -0.73 -9.22
N ARG A 195 -2.91 -1.77 -9.71
CA ARG A 195 -3.45 -2.75 -10.67
C ARG A 195 -3.39 -4.14 -10.04
N VAL A 196 -4.56 -4.73 -9.85
CA VAL A 196 -4.74 -6.08 -9.30
C VAL A 196 -4.72 -7.10 -10.43
N ILE A 197 -3.83 -8.09 -10.33
CA ILE A 197 -3.76 -9.24 -11.25
C ILE A 197 -4.08 -10.54 -10.50
N SER A 198 -3.61 -10.66 -9.25
CA SER A 198 -3.94 -11.74 -8.33
C SER A 198 -4.46 -11.20 -6.99
N PRO A 199 -5.29 -11.96 -6.26
CA PRO A 199 -5.85 -11.50 -4.99
C PRO A 199 -4.84 -11.50 -3.83
N ASP A 200 -3.73 -12.22 -3.99
CA ASP A 200 -2.75 -12.48 -2.93
C ASP A 200 -1.51 -11.56 -3.00
N GLY A 201 -1.33 -10.80 -4.08
CA GLY A 201 -0.15 -9.96 -4.26
C GLY A 201 1.10 -10.73 -4.71
N TYR A 202 0.97 -11.98 -5.16
CA TYR A 202 2.08 -12.76 -5.76
C TYR A 202 2.69 -12.05 -6.97
N ASP A 203 3.91 -12.42 -7.38
CA ASP A 203 4.56 -11.77 -8.51
C ASP A 203 3.85 -12.11 -9.82
N GLU A 204 3.16 -11.11 -10.38
CA GLU A 204 2.45 -11.22 -11.65
C GLU A 204 2.85 -10.07 -12.59
N PRO A 205 2.98 -10.33 -13.91
CA PRO A 205 3.28 -9.27 -14.87
C PRO A 205 2.30 -8.12 -14.78
N GLY A 206 2.81 -6.97 -14.34
CA GLY A 206 2.04 -5.74 -14.24
C GLY A 206 1.28 -5.53 -12.94
N GLN A 207 1.31 -6.46 -11.99
CA GLN A 207 0.78 -6.25 -10.64
C GLN A 207 1.59 -5.19 -9.90
N VAL A 208 0.96 -4.06 -9.59
CA VAL A 208 1.61 -2.91 -8.95
C VAL A 208 0.66 -2.19 -7.99
N SER A 209 1.25 -1.45 -7.06
CA SER A 209 0.60 -0.45 -6.21
C SER A 209 1.63 0.64 -5.87
N SER A 210 1.29 1.59 -5.00
CA SER A 210 2.22 2.60 -4.49
C SER A 210 2.16 2.69 -2.97
N ALA A 211 3.15 3.33 -2.33
CA ALA A 211 3.11 3.52 -0.88
C ALA A 211 1.89 4.36 -0.46
N TYR A 212 1.50 5.34 -1.31
CA TYR A 212 0.30 6.13 -1.15
C TYR A 212 -0.97 5.26 -1.20
N ASP A 213 -1.13 4.45 -2.24
CA ASP A 213 -2.31 3.60 -2.41
C ASP A 213 -2.44 2.54 -1.32
N LEU A 214 -1.35 1.88 -0.96
CA LEU A 214 -1.34 0.92 0.15
C LEU A 214 -1.72 1.58 1.48
N SER A 215 -1.40 2.86 1.66
CA SER A 215 -1.84 3.65 2.82
C SER A 215 -3.33 3.97 2.79
N LEU A 216 -3.91 4.31 1.63
CA LEU A 216 -5.36 4.46 1.46
C LEU A 216 -6.10 3.16 1.81
N ILE A 217 -5.61 2.05 1.27
CA ILE A 217 -6.16 0.71 1.49
C ILE A 217 -6.11 0.34 2.98
N ALA A 218 -4.96 0.51 3.62
CA ALA A 218 -4.83 0.22 5.05
C ALA A 218 -5.73 1.12 5.90
N ARG A 219 -5.83 2.42 5.59
CA ARG A 219 -6.70 3.36 6.30
C ARG A 219 -8.18 2.98 6.19
N SER A 220 -8.61 2.48 5.03
CA SER A 220 -9.96 1.95 4.83
C SER A 220 -10.19 0.65 5.60
N GLY A 221 -9.27 -0.31 5.49
CA GLY A 221 -9.28 -1.57 6.24
C GLY A 221 -9.43 -1.36 7.74
N LEU A 222 -8.63 -0.44 8.28
CA LEU A 222 -8.61 -0.10 9.71
C LEU A 222 -9.93 0.49 10.23
N GLN A 223 -10.89 0.86 9.38
CA GLN A 223 -12.26 1.21 9.81
C GLN A 223 -13.01 -0.03 10.34
N LYS A 224 -12.72 -1.21 9.79
CA LYS A 224 -13.42 -2.46 10.09
C LYS A 224 -12.83 -3.08 11.36
N LYS A 225 -13.70 -3.39 12.33
CA LYS A 225 -13.28 -4.03 13.58
C LYS A 225 -12.53 -5.33 13.32
N ASP A 226 -13.05 -6.16 12.42
CA ASP A 226 -12.46 -7.45 12.10
C ASP A 226 -11.06 -7.34 11.50
N PHE A 227 -10.84 -6.36 10.61
CA PHE A 227 -9.51 -6.09 10.08
C PHE A 227 -8.52 -5.77 11.22
N ARG A 228 -8.92 -4.88 12.14
CA ARG A 228 -8.10 -4.51 13.31
C ARG A 228 -7.82 -5.71 14.22
N ASP A 229 -8.84 -6.53 14.47
CA ASP A 229 -8.70 -7.74 15.28
C ASP A 229 -7.68 -8.69 14.64
N TYR A 230 -7.87 -9.07 13.37
CA TYR A 230 -6.97 -10.03 12.70
C TYR A 230 -5.55 -9.50 12.54
N CYS A 231 -5.38 -8.24 12.12
CA CYS A 231 -4.06 -7.71 11.83
C CYS A 231 -3.19 -7.53 13.08
N SER A 232 -3.82 -7.35 14.25
CA SER A 232 -3.15 -7.19 15.55
C SER A 232 -2.95 -8.50 16.32
N THR A 233 -3.51 -9.61 15.86
CA THR A 233 -3.32 -10.93 16.46
C THR A 233 -1.87 -11.39 16.31
N VAL A 234 -1.21 -11.70 17.43
CA VAL A 234 0.19 -12.14 17.47
C VAL A 234 0.31 -13.64 17.15
N SER A 235 -0.51 -14.46 17.78
CA SER A 235 -0.61 -15.90 17.51
C SER A 235 -2.04 -16.39 17.70
N ALA A 236 -2.34 -17.55 17.11
CA ALA A 236 -3.62 -18.23 17.23
C ALA A 236 -3.44 -19.75 17.06
N ASP A 237 -4.35 -20.54 17.62
CA ASP A 237 -4.49 -21.94 17.24
C ASP A 237 -5.06 -22.04 15.83
N PHE A 238 -4.51 -22.95 15.03
CA PHE A 238 -5.00 -23.27 13.69
C PHE A 238 -4.95 -24.78 13.51
N GLY A 239 -6.06 -25.45 13.81
CA GLY A 239 -6.18 -26.90 13.70
C GLY A 239 -5.27 -27.66 14.67
N GLY A 240 -5.13 -27.16 15.91
CA GLY A 240 -4.32 -27.78 16.96
C GLY A 240 -2.82 -27.46 16.88
N SER A 241 -2.43 -26.50 16.03
CA SER A 241 -1.06 -25.98 15.94
C SER A 241 -1.06 -24.46 16.07
N GLU A 242 -0.11 -23.91 16.82
CA GLU A 242 0.02 -22.46 16.91
C GLU A 242 0.60 -21.88 15.60
N ILE A 243 -0.06 -20.87 15.05
CA ILE A 243 0.47 -20.01 14.01
C ILE A 243 0.79 -18.63 14.59
N ARG A 244 1.86 -18.00 14.09
CA ARG A 244 2.33 -16.70 14.58
C ARG A 244 2.47 -15.70 13.45
N ASN A 245 2.15 -14.45 13.75
CA ASN A 245 2.17 -13.34 12.81
C ASN A 245 3.59 -13.04 12.29
N THR A 246 3.73 -12.95 10.97
CA THR A 246 5.00 -12.65 10.30
C THR A 246 5.46 -11.20 10.44
N ASN A 247 4.60 -10.29 10.89
CA ASN A 247 4.97 -8.90 11.17
C ASN A 247 5.90 -8.83 12.39
N ARG A 248 7.19 -8.59 12.16
CA ARG A 248 8.21 -8.56 13.22
C ARG A 248 8.14 -7.35 14.14
N LEU A 249 7.55 -6.24 13.72
CA LEU A 249 7.27 -5.14 14.66
C LEU A 249 6.20 -5.54 15.68
N LEU A 250 5.29 -6.45 15.32
CA LEU A 250 4.24 -6.95 16.23
C LEU A 250 4.70 -8.16 17.04
N SER A 251 5.33 -9.14 16.39
CA SER A 251 5.72 -10.41 17.00
C SER A 251 7.12 -10.39 17.61
N GLY A 252 8.01 -9.51 17.16
CA GLY A 252 9.43 -9.50 17.52
C GLY A 252 10.25 -10.50 16.72
N ASP A 253 11.57 -10.25 16.69
CA ASP A 253 12.61 -11.11 16.13
C ASP A 253 13.94 -10.85 16.87
N THR A 254 14.98 -11.59 16.51
CA THR A 254 16.34 -11.47 17.07
C THR A 254 16.94 -10.07 16.97
N ASP A 255 16.63 -9.33 15.89
CA ASP A 255 17.17 -7.99 15.60
C ASP A 255 16.09 -6.91 15.47
N VAL A 256 14.84 -7.25 15.78
CA VAL A 256 13.70 -6.32 15.78
C VAL A 256 12.88 -6.54 17.04
N PRO A 257 12.93 -5.62 18.02
CA PRO A 257 12.05 -5.69 19.17
C PRO A 257 10.61 -5.40 18.76
N VAL A 258 9.67 -5.84 19.58
CA VAL A 258 8.27 -5.45 19.45
C VAL A 258 8.17 -3.93 19.57
N TYR A 259 7.59 -3.28 18.56
CA TYR A 259 7.52 -1.82 18.50
C TYR A 259 6.41 -1.29 19.41
N GLN A 260 6.75 -0.32 20.27
CA GLN A 260 5.79 0.24 21.22
C GLN A 260 4.63 0.93 20.47
N GLY A 261 3.41 0.48 20.77
CA GLY A 261 2.16 1.04 20.22
C GLY A 261 1.73 0.43 18.88
N ILE A 262 2.45 -0.55 18.33
CA ILE A 262 2.12 -1.22 17.06
C ILE A 262 0.78 -1.99 17.14
N ALA A 263 -0.03 -1.88 16.09
CA ALA A 263 -1.33 -2.56 15.94
C ALA A 263 -1.41 -3.50 14.74
N GLY A 264 -0.26 -3.84 14.14
CA GLY A 264 -0.23 -4.77 13.02
C GLY A 264 -0.36 -4.08 11.66
N VAL A 265 -1.33 -4.52 10.86
CA VAL A 265 -1.56 -4.28 9.42
C VAL A 265 -1.01 -5.41 8.54
N LYS A 266 0.08 -5.26 7.76
CA LYS A 266 0.53 -6.35 6.88
C LYS A 266 1.96 -6.17 6.37
N ASN A 267 2.71 -7.27 6.31
CA ASN A 267 3.99 -7.39 5.60
C ASN A 267 3.86 -8.23 4.31
N GLY A 268 4.80 -8.06 3.40
CA GLY A 268 4.95 -8.87 2.19
C GLY A 268 6.41 -8.99 1.77
N ASN A 269 6.71 -10.06 1.02
CA ASN A 269 7.98 -10.24 0.35
C ASN A 269 7.79 -11.16 -0.85
N THR A 270 8.30 -10.76 -2.01
CA THR A 270 8.39 -11.59 -3.22
C THR A 270 9.69 -11.27 -3.96
N THR A 271 10.03 -12.07 -4.97
CA THR A 271 11.27 -11.90 -5.74
C THR A 271 11.32 -10.55 -6.44
N HIS A 272 10.22 -10.09 -7.03
CA HIS A 272 10.17 -8.82 -7.76
C HIS A 272 9.86 -7.62 -6.85
N ALA A 273 9.07 -7.79 -5.80
CA ALA A 273 8.73 -6.69 -4.89
C ALA A 273 9.87 -6.34 -3.92
N GLY A 274 10.67 -7.32 -3.52
CA GLY A 274 11.43 -7.23 -2.28
C GLY A 274 10.50 -7.13 -1.06
N ALA A 275 11.02 -6.67 0.07
CA ALA A 275 10.25 -6.55 1.29
C ALA A 275 9.32 -5.32 1.26
N THR A 276 8.05 -5.50 1.60
CA THR A 276 7.05 -4.44 1.74
C THR A 276 6.37 -4.53 3.10
N PHE A 277 6.00 -3.38 3.66
CA PHE A 277 5.31 -3.34 4.94
C PHE A 277 4.39 -2.14 5.01
N THR A 278 3.20 -2.34 5.58
CA THR A 278 2.38 -1.25 6.11
C THR A 278 2.09 -1.57 7.56
N GLY A 279 2.28 -0.59 8.43
CA GLY A 279 2.02 -0.69 9.85
C GLY A 279 1.21 0.49 10.37
N VAL A 280 0.48 0.27 11.47
CA VAL A 280 -0.16 1.34 12.24
C VAL A 280 0.30 1.30 13.69
N ALA A 281 0.55 2.46 14.30
CA ALA A 281 0.92 2.55 15.70
C ALA A 281 0.23 3.73 16.39
N GLU A 282 -0.03 3.60 17.69
CA GLU A 282 -0.57 4.67 18.54
C GLU A 282 0.35 5.02 19.70
N ARG A 283 0.62 6.32 19.88
CA ARG A 283 1.33 6.87 21.05
C ARG A 283 0.71 8.21 21.44
N GLY A 284 0.42 8.40 22.72
CA GLY A 284 -0.10 9.67 23.24
C GLY A 284 -1.41 10.13 22.58
N GLY A 285 -2.28 9.19 22.17
CA GLY A 285 -3.54 9.47 21.49
C GLY A 285 -3.43 9.83 20.01
N ARG A 286 -2.23 9.78 19.43
CA ARG A 286 -2.02 9.96 17.98
C ARG A 286 -1.77 8.62 17.32
N VAL A 287 -2.38 8.43 16.15
CA VAL A 287 -2.34 7.18 15.38
C VAL A 287 -1.65 7.45 14.05
N LEU A 288 -0.48 6.86 13.85
CA LEU A 288 0.27 6.99 12.61
C LEU A 288 0.18 5.72 11.79
N LEU A 289 0.19 5.89 10.47
CA LEU A 289 0.27 4.84 9.46
C LEU A 289 1.56 5.05 8.65
N VAL A 290 2.36 4.00 8.54
CA VAL A 290 3.62 4.02 7.77
C VAL A 290 3.63 2.86 6.79
N THR A 291 3.90 3.17 5.52
CA THR A 291 4.15 2.18 4.47
C THR A 291 5.58 2.33 3.96
N VAL A 292 6.27 1.20 3.80
CA VAL A 292 7.64 1.10 3.28
C VAL A 292 7.68 0.03 2.20
N MET A 293 8.27 0.34 1.04
CA MET A 293 8.40 -0.56 -0.09
C MET A 293 9.85 -0.68 -0.54
N ASN A 294 10.33 -1.92 -0.56
CA ASN A 294 11.59 -2.35 -1.15
C ASN A 294 12.82 -1.59 -0.60
N PRO A 295 13.14 -1.70 0.71
CA PRO A 295 14.44 -1.28 1.25
C PRO A 295 15.58 -1.97 0.48
N GLN A 296 16.54 -1.18 0.01
CA GLN A 296 17.64 -1.69 -0.81
C GLN A 296 18.85 -2.15 0.02
N LYS A 297 18.89 -1.82 1.32
CA LYS A 297 19.95 -2.29 2.20
C LYS A 297 19.78 -3.81 2.44
N PRO A 298 20.81 -4.64 2.16
CA PRO A 298 20.69 -6.09 2.25
C PRO A 298 20.88 -6.58 3.70
N GLU A 299 20.07 -6.05 4.62
CA GLU A 299 20.07 -6.43 6.03
C GLU A 299 18.79 -7.17 6.40
N HIS A 300 18.91 -8.11 7.34
CA HIS A 300 17.77 -8.82 7.88
C HIS A 300 16.74 -7.83 8.44
N ASN A 301 15.47 -8.09 8.20
CA ASN A 301 14.36 -7.29 8.71
C ASN A 301 14.42 -5.77 8.40
N GLU A 302 15.15 -5.33 7.36
CA GLU A 302 15.34 -3.90 7.09
C GLU A 302 14.03 -3.12 6.90
N VAL A 303 13.01 -3.73 6.28
CA VAL A 303 11.70 -3.09 6.10
C VAL A 303 11.07 -2.69 7.44
N TYR A 304 11.28 -3.50 8.49
CA TYR A 304 10.78 -3.23 9.83
C TYR A 304 11.63 -2.17 10.53
N LYS A 305 12.96 -2.21 10.36
CA LYS A 305 13.89 -1.23 10.93
C LYS A 305 13.64 0.17 10.35
N GLU A 306 13.51 0.30 9.03
CA GLU A 306 13.16 1.57 8.38
C GLU A 306 11.77 2.06 8.80
N THR A 307 10.78 1.15 8.89
CA THR A 307 9.45 1.52 9.38
C THR A 307 9.47 2.03 10.82
N ALA A 308 10.21 1.37 11.73
CA ALA A 308 10.35 1.81 13.12
C ALA A 308 10.96 3.21 13.23
N LYS A 309 12.03 3.48 12.46
CA LYS A 309 12.66 4.82 12.37
C LYS A 309 11.67 5.88 11.88
N LEU A 310 10.88 5.54 10.85
CA LEU A 310 9.86 6.45 10.29
C LEU A 310 8.72 6.72 11.28
N PHE A 311 8.28 5.72 12.04
CA PHE A 311 7.33 5.95 13.13
C PHE A 311 7.91 6.83 14.23
N ASP A 312 9.14 6.57 14.68
CA ASP A 312 9.79 7.37 15.73
C ASP A 312 9.91 8.84 15.30
N TRP A 313 10.33 9.08 14.06
CA TRP A 313 10.31 10.41 13.46
C TRP A 313 8.89 11.00 13.42
N GLY A 314 7.92 10.24 12.91
CA GLY A 314 6.53 10.70 12.76
C GLY A 314 5.91 11.13 14.07
N PHE A 315 6.12 10.38 15.17
CA PHE A 315 5.59 10.74 16.47
C PHE A 315 6.22 12.02 17.04
N GLN A 316 7.51 12.24 16.80
CA GLN A 316 8.22 13.46 17.21
C GLN A 316 7.86 14.69 16.36
N ALA A 317 7.61 14.48 15.07
CA ALA A 317 7.32 15.51 14.08
C ALA A 317 5.85 15.93 14.06
N ALA A 318 4.91 15.02 14.33
CA ALA A 318 3.49 15.31 14.23
C ALA A 318 3.09 16.48 15.17
N GLY A 319 2.23 17.37 14.68
CA GLY A 319 1.90 18.63 15.35
C GLY A 319 2.97 19.72 15.30
N LYS A 320 4.14 19.45 14.69
CA LYS A 320 5.21 20.44 14.42
C LYS A 320 5.49 20.59 12.93
N VAL A 321 5.44 19.47 12.19
CA VAL A 321 5.63 19.44 10.74
C VAL A 321 4.34 19.85 10.04
N THR A 322 4.45 20.78 9.09
CA THR A 322 3.34 21.07 8.16
C THR A 322 3.19 19.89 7.20
N PRO A 323 1.99 19.31 7.04
CA PRO A 323 1.78 18.22 6.09
C PRO A 323 2.21 18.59 4.66
N VAL A 324 2.72 17.60 3.92
CA VAL A 324 3.12 17.75 2.51
C VAL A 324 2.01 17.34 1.54
N GLY A 325 0.92 16.79 2.06
CA GLY A 325 -0.27 16.36 1.33
C GLY A 325 -1.27 15.66 2.26
N GLU A 326 -2.20 14.92 1.67
CA GLU A 326 -3.22 14.15 2.39
C GLU A 326 -3.54 12.82 1.68
N LEU A 327 -3.94 11.82 2.46
CA LEU A 327 -4.63 10.63 2.01
C LEU A 327 -6.10 11.01 1.74
N VAL A 328 -6.46 11.08 0.46
CA VAL A 328 -7.83 11.46 0.05
C VAL A 328 -8.88 10.50 0.62
N PRO A 329 -10.10 10.97 0.91
CA PRO A 329 -11.18 10.07 1.30
C PRO A 329 -11.63 9.20 0.11
N PRO A 330 -12.31 8.06 0.35
CA PRO A 330 -12.96 7.30 -0.71
C PRO A 330 -13.97 8.15 -1.50
N LYS A 331 -14.22 7.82 -2.77
CA LYS A 331 -15.13 8.58 -3.66
C LYS A 331 -16.52 8.80 -3.04
N THR A 332 -17.06 7.80 -2.36
CA THR A 332 -18.39 7.85 -1.72
C THR A 332 -18.45 8.86 -0.57
N ALA A 333 -17.32 9.12 0.11
CA ALA A 333 -17.23 10.14 1.17
C ALA A 333 -16.91 11.54 0.62
N ALA A 334 -16.41 11.63 -0.62
CA ALA A 334 -15.99 12.87 -1.26
C ALA A 334 -17.13 13.62 -1.98
N GLN A 335 -18.33 13.04 -2.12
CA GLN A 335 -19.48 13.74 -2.69
C GLN A 335 -20.14 14.64 -1.64
N PRO A 336 -20.14 15.98 -1.82
CA PRO A 336 -21.07 16.83 -1.10
C PRO A 336 -22.48 16.44 -1.54
N SER A 337 -23.40 16.24 -0.59
CA SER A 337 -24.84 16.11 -0.91
C SER A 337 -25.23 17.25 -1.85
N GLY A 338 -25.64 16.90 -3.06
CA GLY A 338 -25.96 17.87 -4.11
C GLY A 338 -26.92 18.92 -3.59
N ALA A 339 -26.52 20.19 -3.71
CA ALA A 339 -27.47 21.29 -3.64
C ALA A 339 -28.56 21.06 -4.70
N PRO A 340 -29.85 21.33 -4.42
CA PRO A 340 -30.89 21.16 -5.42
C PRO A 340 -30.60 22.17 -6.54
N SER A 341 -30.23 21.67 -7.71
CA SER A 341 -30.30 22.41 -8.96
C SER A 341 -31.77 22.77 -9.17
N GLY A 342 -32.10 24.04 -8.94
CA GLY A 342 -33.40 24.59 -9.29
C GLY A 342 -33.70 24.33 -10.77
N PRO A 343 -34.97 24.11 -11.14
CA PRO A 343 -35.31 23.71 -12.50
C PRO A 343 -34.89 24.78 -13.50
N ALA A 344 -34.08 24.37 -14.47
CA ALA A 344 -33.66 25.17 -15.60
C ALA A 344 -34.89 25.59 -16.42
N THR A 345 -35.07 26.90 -16.57
CA THR A 345 -36.09 27.51 -17.44
C THR A 345 -35.71 27.25 -18.90
N ALA A 346 -36.55 26.51 -19.63
CA ALA A 346 -36.45 26.38 -21.08
C ALA A 346 -36.85 27.70 -21.78
N PRO A 347 -36.28 28.07 -22.94
CA PRO A 347 -36.69 29.26 -23.68
C PRO A 347 -38.00 29.01 -24.43
N ALA A 348 -38.94 29.95 -24.33
CA ALA A 348 -40.18 29.96 -25.10
C ALA A 348 -39.96 30.40 -26.57
N PRO A 349 -40.76 29.91 -27.54
CA PRO A 349 -40.74 30.43 -28.91
C PRO A 349 -41.65 31.66 -29.07
N ALA A 350 -41.27 32.53 -29.99
CA ALA A 350 -42.01 33.73 -30.38
C ALA A 350 -43.24 33.41 -31.25
N GLY A 351 -44.38 34.03 -30.95
CA GLY A 351 -45.59 33.99 -31.76
C GLY A 351 -46.63 35.02 -31.29
N ARG A 352 -47.16 35.82 -32.24
CA ARG A 352 -47.91 37.08 -32.05
C ARG A 352 -49.37 36.94 -31.58
N ALA A 353 -49.77 37.95 -30.80
CA ALA A 353 -51.05 38.72 -30.77
C ALA A 353 -52.42 38.03 -30.58
N GLY A 354 -53.16 38.46 -29.55
CA GLY A 354 -54.64 38.44 -29.55
C GLY A 354 -55.34 38.35 -28.18
N SER A 355 -55.81 39.49 -27.65
CA SER A 355 -56.98 39.72 -26.76
C SER A 355 -57.15 39.04 -25.38
N ARG A 356 -57.83 39.79 -24.51
CA ARG A 356 -58.03 39.73 -23.03
C ARG A 356 -59.10 38.67 -22.58
N PRO A 357 -59.41 38.51 -21.26
CA PRO A 357 -59.16 37.28 -20.49
C PRO A 357 -60.44 36.52 -20.05
N VAL A 358 -60.28 35.27 -19.58
CA VAL A 358 -61.30 34.61 -18.74
C VAL A 358 -60.63 33.78 -17.65
N ALA A 359 -61.10 33.96 -16.42
CA ALA A 359 -60.70 33.23 -15.22
C ALA A 359 -61.31 31.82 -15.19
N ALA A 360 -60.57 30.85 -14.65
CA ALA A 360 -61.13 29.70 -13.94
C ALA A 360 -60.08 29.07 -13.03
N ALA A 361 -60.50 28.82 -11.79
CA ALA A 361 -59.73 28.26 -10.70
C ALA A 361 -59.46 26.76 -10.88
N ALA A 362 -58.35 26.28 -10.33
CA ALA A 362 -58.25 24.92 -9.81
C ALA A 362 -57.27 24.85 -8.63
N THR A 363 -57.80 24.30 -7.56
CA THR A 363 -57.26 23.97 -6.24
C THR A 363 -56.01 23.09 -6.25
N GLY A 364 -55.05 23.36 -5.35
CA GLY A 364 -53.88 22.50 -5.14
C GLY A 364 -53.31 22.61 -3.71
N SER A 365 -53.63 21.59 -2.91
CA SER A 365 -53.06 21.17 -1.61
C SER A 365 -51.69 21.77 -1.22
N ARG A 366 -51.66 22.56 -0.14
CA ARG A 366 -50.45 22.87 0.64
C ARG A 366 -50.36 21.89 1.80
N GLY A 367 -49.41 20.97 1.75
CA GLY A 367 -49.10 20.10 2.89
C GLY A 367 -48.28 18.88 2.53
N MET A 368 -47.06 19.05 2.02
CA MET A 368 -46.10 17.94 1.92
C MET A 368 -44.62 18.38 1.82
N GLY A 369 -44.33 19.69 1.72
CA GLY A 369 -42.97 20.20 1.51
C GLY A 369 -42.12 20.38 2.77
N THR A 370 -42.72 20.43 3.95
CA THR A 370 -41.98 20.71 5.20
C THR A 370 -41.53 19.45 5.95
N ALA A 371 -42.17 18.31 5.74
CA ALA A 371 -41.80 17.05 6.41
C ALA A 371 -40.58 16.35 5.77
N LEU A 372 -40.39 16.48 4.44
CA LEU A 372 -39.27 15.88 3.72
C LEU A 372 -37.94 16.62 3.92
N GLY A 373 -37.99 17.95 4.14
CA GLY A 373 -36.78 18.76 4.39
C GLY A 373 -36.12 18.46 5.74
N VAL A 374 -36.92 18.18 6.78
CA VAL A 374 -36.40 17.88 8.13
C VAL A 374 -35.84 16.46 8.19
N ALA A 375 -36.48 15.48 7.54
CA ALA A 375 -35.98 14.11 7.48
C ALA A 375 -34.68 13.99 6.66
N GLY A 376 -34.58 14.71 5.52
CA GLY A 376 -33.37 14.76 4.71
C GLY A 376 -32.20 15.45 5.42
N GLY A 377 -32.46 16.55 6.13
CA GLY A 377 -31.45 17.24 6.93
C GLY A 377 -30.92 16.40 8.10
N LEU A 378 -31.78 15.62 8.76
CA LEU A 378 -31.37 14.71 9.84
C LEU A 378 -30.50 13.56 9.33
N LEU A 379 -30.81 12.98 8.16
CA LEU A 379 -30.01 11.90 7.58
C LEU A 379 -28.62 12.35 7.12
N VAL A 380 -28.49 13.56 6.57
CA VAL A 380 -27.19 14.14 6.18
C VAL A 380 -26.34 14.49 7.40
N LEU A 381 -26.96 15.04 8.46
CA LEU A 381 -26.26 15.29 9.73
C LEU A 381 -25.87 14.00 10.45
N LEU A 382 -26.68 12.94 10.36
CA LEU A 382 -26.35 11.62 10.88
C LEU A 382 -25.20 10.97 10.07
N ALA A 383 -25.19 11.08 8.75
CA ALA A 383 -24.10 10.55 7.92
C ALA A 383 -22.77 11.29 8.12
N GLY A 384 -22.81 12.63 8.17
CA GLY A 384 -21.64 13.45 8.52
C GLY A 384 -21.17 13.24 9.97
N GLY A 385 -22.12 13.08 10.89
CA GLY A 385 -21.88 12.74 12.29
C GLY A 385 -21.26 11.35 12.47
N VAL A 386 -21.73 10.33 11.74
CA VAL A 386 -21.15 8.98 11.72
C VAL A 386 -19.73 9.03 11.14
N TYR A 387 -19.48 9.77 10.06
CA TYR A 387 -18.13 9.91 9.50
C TYR A 387 -17.14 10.61 10.47
N LEU A 388 -17.58 11.64 11.18
CA LEU A 388 -16.76 12.37 12.15
C LEU A 388 -16.55 11.60 13.46
N VAL A 389 -17.58 10.91 13.96
CA VAL A 389 -17.50 10.06 15.17
C VAL A 389 -16.65 8.82 14.89
N ASN A 390 -16.69 8.28 13.66
CA ASN A 390 -15.90 7.13 13.26
C ASN A 390 -14.44 7.48 12.89
N ARG A 391 -13.95 8.70 13.13
CA ARG A 391 -12.51 9.05 13.00
C ARG A 391 -11.65 8.49 14.13
N ARG A 392 -12.23 8.19 15.29
CA ARG A 392 -11.51 7.61 16.43
C ARG A 392 -11.71 6.10 16.44
N TRP A 393 -10.84 5.36 15.77
CA TRP A 393 -10.85 3.90 15.89
C TRP A 393 -10.15 3.52 17.19
N PRO A 394 -10.85 2.88 18.15
CA PRO A 394 -10.16 2.23 19.23
C PRO A 394 -9.33 1.09 18.61
N LEU A 395 -8.01 1.21 18.71
CA LEU A 395 -7.14 0.07 18.48
C LEU A 395 -7.43 -1.00 19.56
N PRO A 396 -7.25 -2.30 19.26
CA PRO A 396 -7.65 -3.37 20.17
C PRO A 396 -7.06 -3.26 21.59
N ASP A 397 -7.84 -3.62 22.60
CA ASP A 397 -7.50 -3.45 24.03
C ASP A 397 -6.21 -4.14 24.49
N LEU A 398 -5.79 -5.20 23.78
CA LEU A 398 -4.51 -5.87 23.99
C LEU A 398 -3.31 -4.91 23.91
N MET A 399 -3.48 -3.77 23.23
CA MET A 399 -2.48 -2.73 23.08
C MET A 399 -2.36 -1.80 24.28
N ARG A 400 -3.47 -1.55 25.00
CA ARG A 400 -3.48 -0.67 26.18
C ARG A 400 -2.83 -1.30 27.41
N ARG A 401 -2.68 -2.63 27.42
CA ARG A 401 -2.21 -3.40 28.59
C ARG A 401 -0.72 -3.79 28.55
N ARG A 402 0.03 -3.46 27.49
CA ARG A 402 1.48 -3.73 27.49
C ARG A 402 2.20 -2.71 28.39
N PRO A 403 2.96 -3.16 29.40
CA PRO A 403 3.61 -2.26 30.34
C PRO A 403 4.56 -1.30 29.61
N ARG A 404 4.62 -0.05 30.10
CA ARG A 404 5.70 0.89 29.80
C ARG A 404 6.95 0.34 30.46
N SER A 405 7.70 -0.51 29.76
CA SER A 405 9.03 -0.96 30.19
C SER A 405 10.04 0.17 30.06
#